data_AF-A0A392QR11-F1
#
_entry.id   AF-A0A392QR11-F1
#
_cell.length_a   1.000
_cell.length_b   1.000
_cell.length_c   1.000
_cell.angle_alpha   90.00
_cell.angle_beta   90.00
_cell.angle_gamma   90.00
#
_symmetry.space_group_name_H-M   'P 1'
#
loop_
_entity.id
_entity.type
_entity.pdbx_description
1 polymer ?
#
loop_
_entity_poly.entity_id
_entity_poly.type
_entity_poly.pdbx_seq_one_letter_code
_entity_poly.pdbx_strand_id
1 'polypeptide(L)'
;MPPVVTRSAEHVNGQRGGGLNRGKLGSEENGRVLGHEEAAKLSQKVVARILLGAGFEAAMEGPIEYLSDVMSKRIVKIGTNLKVLTDSYKKQCSAIELLKMLLKTVGFRYV
;
A
#
# COMPACT_ATOMS: atom_id res chain seq x y z
N MET A 1 -57.35 42.35 -3.02
CA MET A 1 -57.48 41.43 -1.86
C MET A 1 -56.39 40.37 -1.98
N PRO A 2 -55.53 40.15 -0.97
CA PRO A 2 -54.56 39.06 -0.96
C PRO A 2 -55.09 37.82 -0.20
N PRO A 3 -54.53 36.63 -0.43
CA PRO A 3 -54.40 35.61 0.61
C PRO A 3 -52.90 35.27 0.83
N VAL A 4 -52.34 35.41 2.04
CA VAL A 4 -52.41 34.55 3.24
C VAL A 4 -51.40 33.38 3.21
N VAL A 5 -50.36 33.53 4.07
CA VAL A 5 -49.79 32.55 5.04
C VAL A 5 -49.29 31.20 4.45
N THR A 6 -48.07 30.70 4.66
CA THR A 6 -47.35 30.46 5.93
C THR A 6 -45.89 30.08 5.66
N ARG A 7 -45.04 30.28 6.67
CA ARG A 7 -43.62 29.91 6.80
C ARG A 7 -43.30 28.50 6.29
N SER A 8 -42.21 28.38 5.52
CA SER A 8 -41.54 27.09 5.26
C SER A 8 -40.14 27.08 5.88
N ALA A 9 -40.00 26.13 6.80
CA ALA A 9 -38.81 25.50 7.35
C ALA A 9 -37.44 26.17 7.16
N GLU A 10 -36.95 26.63 8.30
CA GLU A 10 -35.54 26.83 8.64
C GLU A 10 -34.73 25.59 8.22
N HIS A 11 -33.95 25.70 7.14
CA HIS A 11 -32.93 24.72 6.83
C HIS A 11 -31.68 25.08 7.63
N VAL A 12 -31.53 24.46 8.80
CA VAL A 12 -30.27 24.42 9.54
C VAL A 12 -29.25 23.66 8.70
N ASN A 13 -28.58 24.37 7.79
CA ASN A 13 -27.31 23.94 7.23
C ASN A 13 -26.22 24.25 8.25
N GLY A 14 -26.08 23.36 9.23
CA GLY A 14 -24.94 23.33 10.13
C GLY A 14 -23.70 22.84 9.40
N GLN A 15 -23.09 23.73 8.62
CA GLN A 15 -21.76 23.57 8.06
C GLN A 15 -20.75 23.48 9.20
N ARG A 16 -20.55 22.28 9.76
CA ARG A 16 -19.36 22.00 10.58
C ARG A 16 -18.23 21.60 9.67
N GLY A 17 -17.44 22.62 9.35
CA GLY A 17 -16.06 22.45 8.94
C GLY A 17 -15.34 21.56 9.93
N GLY A 18 -14.67 20.55 9.38
CA GLY A 18 -13.75 19.68 10.08
C GLY A 18 -12.73 19.25 9.04
N GLY A 19 -11.78 20.14 8.77
CA GLY A 19 -10.61 19.81 7.96
C GLY A 19 -9.91 18.63 8.61
N LEU A 20 -10.05 17.47 8.00
CA LEU A 20 -9.08 16.41 8.16
C LEU A 20 -8.50 16.22 6.79
N ASN A 21 -7.20 16.47 6.68
CA ASN A 21 -6.34 16.18 5.56
C ASN A 21 -6.56 14.73 5.13
N ARG A 22 -7.63 14.47 4.37
CA ARG A 22 -7.75 13.29 3.53
C ARG A 22 -6.72 13.57 2.46
N GLY A 23 -5.49 13.15 2.75
CA GLY A 23 -4.42 13.08 1.79
C GLY A 23 -5.01 12.43 0.57
N LYS A 24 -5.40 13.27 -0.38
CA LYS A 24 -5.75 12.88 -1.73
C LYS A 24 -4.40 12.49 -2.30
N LEU A 25 -3.94 11.29 -1.96
CA LEU A 25 -3.14 10.48 -2.87
C LEU A 25 -4.09 10.15 -4.02
N GLY A 26 -4.47 11.18 -4.78
CA GLY A 26 -4.95 11.07 -6.12
C GLY A 26 -3.76 10.62 -6.93
N SER A 27 -3.41 9.35 -6.80
CA SER A 27 -2.89 8.66 -7.95
C SER A 27 -4.14 8.24 -8.71
N GLU A 28 -4.55 9.08 -9.67
CA GLU A 28 -5.21 8.57 -10.88
C GLU A 28 -4.18 7.76 -11.71
N GLU A 29 -3.41 6.90 -11.05
CA GLU A 29 -2.71 5.83 -11.70
C GLU A 29 -3.80 4.80 -11.93
N ASN A 30 -4.37 4.87 -13.14
CA ASN A 30 -5.16 3.83 -13.77
C ASN A 30 -4.84 2.49 -13.10
N GLY A 31 -5.80 1.90 -12.39
CA GLY A 31 -5.66 0.69 -11.57
C GLY A 31 -5.40 -0.57 -12.40
N ARG A 32 -4.49 -0.47 -13.37
CA ARG A 32 -4.06 -1.52 -14.26
C ARG A 32 -3.36 -2.56 -13.42
N VAL A 33 -4.06 -3.67 -13.22
CA VAL A 33 -3.47 -4.87 -12.65
C VAL A 33 -2.42 -5.38 -13.66
N LEU A 34 -1.18 -5.47 -13.21
CA LEU A 34 -0.10 -6.03 -14.03
C LEU A 34 -0.35 -7.51 -14.27
N GLY A 35 -0.14 -7.95 -15.51
CA GLY A 35 -0.12 -9.38 -15.82
C GLY A 35 1.06 -10.07 -15.15
N HIS A 36 0.98 -11.40 -14.99
CA HIS A 36 2.05 -12.19 -14.38
C HIS A 36 3.40 -12.00 -15.10
N GLU A 37 3.40 -11.99 -16.43
CA GLU A 37 4.61 -11.78 -17.23
C GLU A 37 5.20 -10.37 -17.05
N GLU A 38 4.34 -9.35 -17.00
CA GLU A 38 4.77 -7.96 -16.81
C GLU A 38 5.38 -7.76 -15.41
N ALA A 39 4.77 -8.36 -14.39
CA ALA A 39 5.28 -8.35 -13.03
C ALA A 39 6.63 -9.09 -12.92
N ALA A 40 6.79 -10.22 -13.62
CA ALA A 40 8.05 -10.94 -13.68
C ALA A 40 9.17 -10.10 -14.32
N LYS A 41 8.91 -9.45 -15.46
CA LYS A 41 9.87 -8.55 -16.13
C LYS A 41 10.26 -7.37 -15.26
N LEU A 42 9.31 -6.79 -14.52
CA LEU A 42 9.60 -5.72 -13.58
C LEU A 42 10.47 -6.21 -12.42
N SER A 43 10.20 -7.39 -11.87
CA SER A 43 11.02 -8.01 -10.83
C SER A 43 12.46 -8.28 -11.31
N GLN A 44 12.62 -8.80 -12.53
CA GLN A 44 13.92 -9.00 -13.19
C GLN A 44 14.68 -7.68 -13.34
N LYS A 45 14.01 -6.62 -13.77
CA LYS A 45 14.61 -5.28 -13.88
C LYS A 45 15.09 -4.73 -12.54
N VAL A 46 14.34 -4.95 -11.46
CA VAL A 46 14.73 -4.54 -10.11
C VAL A 46 15.96 -5.32 -9.65
N VAL A 47 15.96 -6.64 -9.81
CA VAL A 47 17.11 -7.49 -9.45
C VAL A 47 18.37 -7.10 -10.21
N ALA A 48 18.28 -6.91 -11.53
CA ALA A 48 19.41 -6.50 -12.34
C ALA A 48 20.01 -5.17 -11.84
N ARG A 49 19.17 -4.20 -11.45
CA ARG A 49 19.63 -2.93 -10.86
C ARG A 49 20.28 -3.09 -9.49
N ILE A 50 19.76 -3.97 -8.64
CA ILE A 50 20.37 -4.28 -7.33
C ILE A 50 21.76 -4.88 -7.54
N LEU A 51 21.89 -5.84 -8.46
CA LEU A 51 23.16 -6.47 -8.80
C LEU A 51 24.15 -5.44 -9.38
N LEU A 52 23.70 -4.58 -10.29
CA LEU A 52 24.53 -3.50 -10.81
C LEU A 52 25.02 -2.56 -9.70
N GLY A 53 24.12 -2.16 -8.78
CA GLY A 53 24.47 -1.34 -7.62
C GLY A 53 25.43 -2.02 -6.64
N ALA A 54 25.48 -3.36 -6.65
CA ALA A 54 26.43 -4.17 -5.89
C ALA A 54 27.75 -4.43 -6.64
N GLY A 55 27.93 -3.91 -7.85
CA GLY A 55 29.16 -4.05 -8.64
C GLY A 55 29.16 -5.20 -9.67
N PHE A 56 28.03 -5.86 -9.92
CA PHE A 56 27.92 -6.87 -10.96
C PHE A 56 27.61 -6.20 -12.31
N GLU A 57 28.59 -6.17 -13.22
CA GLU A 57 28.46 -5.49 -14.52
C GLU A 57 27.74 -6.33 -15.59
N ALA A 58 27.79 -7.66 -15.48
CA ALA A 58 27.07 -8.59 -16.36
C ALA A 58 26.54 -9.77 -15.54
N ALA A 59 25.27 -9.71 -15.17
CA ALA A 59 24.58 -10.84 -14.56
C ALA A 59 23.93 -11.70 -15.66
N MET A 60 24.17 -13.01 -15.62
CA MET A 60 23.50 -13.97 -16.50
C MET A 60 21.99 -13.97 -16.23
N GLU A 61 21.19 -14.28 -17.26
CA GLU A 61 19.73 -14.30 -17.19
C GLU A 61 19.21 -15.24 -16.08
N GLY A 62 19.77 -16.46 -15.98
CA GLY A 62 19.36 -17.45 -14.97
C GLY A 62 19.43 -16.94 -13.50
N PRO A 63 20.56 -16.36 -13.05
CA PRO A 63 20.65 -15.71 -11.74
C PRO A 63 19.63 -14.59 -11.51
N ILE A 64 19.38 -13.76 -12.53
CA ILE A 64 18.38 -12.68 -12.44
C ILE A 64 17.00 -13.29 -12.23
N GLU A 65 16.60 -14.27 -13.05
CA GLU A 65 15.32 -14.97 -12.94
C GLU A 65 15.12 -15.61 -11.57
N TYR A 66 16.13 -16.36 -11.09
CA TYR A 66 16.07 -17.02 -9.80
C TYR A 66 15.91 -16.02 -8.65
N LEU A 67 16.72 -14.97 -8.63
CA LEU A 67 16.63 -13.94 -7.59
C LEU A 67 15.30 -13.17 -7.66
N SER A 68 14.76 -12.95 -8.85
CA SER A 68 13.44 -12.33 -9.03
C SER A 68 12.32 -13.19 -8.45
N ASP A 69 12.36 -14.50 -8.65
CA ASP A 69 11.41 -15.42 -8.05
C ASP A 69 11.53 -15.43 -6.51
N VAL A 70 12.76 -15.49 -5.99
CA VAL A 70 13.03 -15.38 -4.54
C VAL A 70 12.48 -14.08 -3.95
N MET A 71 12.74 -12.94 -4.59
CA MET A 71 12.22 -11.64 -4.16
C MET A 71 10.69 -11.60 -4.20
N SER A 72 10.08 -12.11 -5.27
CA SER A 72 8.63 -12.14 -5.44
C SER A 72 7.96 -12.96 -4.33
N LYS A 73 8.46 -14.17 -4.06
CA LYS A 73 8.00 -15.03 -2.96
C LYS A 73 8.15 -14.34 -1.60
N ARG A 74 9.24 -13.61 -1.39
CA ARG A 74 9.46 -12.89 -0.13
C ARG A 74 8.47 -11.74 0.05
N ILE A 75 8.19 -10.95 -0.99
CA ILE A 75 7.20 -9.86 -0.96
C ILE A 75 5.82 -10.42 -0.66
N VAL A 76 5.41 -11.50 -1.32
CA VAL A 76 4.13 -12.17 -1.05
C VAL A 76 4.05 -12.59 0.41
N LYS A 77 5.08 -13.25 0.94
CA LYS A 77 5.11 -13.68 2.35
C LYS A 77 5.00 -12.52 3.33
N ILE A 78 5.68 -11.39 3.06
CA ILE A 78 5.58 -10.18 3.88
C ILE A 78 4.15 -9.63 3.86
N GLY A 79 3.55 -9.52 2.67
CA GLY A 79 2.17 -9.06 2.51
C GLY A 79 1.15 -9.95 3.21
N THR A 80 1.30 -11.28 3.11
CA THR A 80 0.46 -12.24 3.81
C THR A 80 0.59 -12.10 5.33
N ASN A 81 1.81 -11.95 5.86
CA ASN A 81 2.02 -11.72 7.29
C ASN A 81 1.35 -10.42 7.77
N LEU A 82 1.47 -9.34 6.99
CA LEU A 82 0.82 -8.07 7.31
C LEU A 82 -0.72 -8.21 7.31
N LYS A 83 -1.27 -8.95 6.35
CA LYS A 83 -2.71 -9.25 6.30
C LYS A 83 -3.16 -9.99 7.56
N VAL A 84 -2.45 -11.05 7.96
CA VAL A 84 -2.76 -11.82 9.17
C VAL A 84 -2.74 -10.92 10.41
N LEU A 85 -1.71 -10.09 10.57
CA LEU A 85 -1.60 -9.15 11.69
C LEU A 85 -2.75 -8.14 11.68
N THR A 86 -3.07 -7.58 10.51
CA THR A 86 -4.15 -6.60 10.35
C THR A 86 -5.50 -7.23 10.67
N ASP A 87 -5.81 -8.39 10.11
CA ASP A 87 -7.08 -9.09 10.35
C ASP A 87 -7.24 -9.47 11.83
N SER A 88 -6.14 -9.81 12.50
CA SER A 88 -6.14 -10.21 13.91
C SER A 88 -6.22 -9.02 14.88
N TYR A 89 -5.54 -7.91 14.59
CA TYR A 89 -5.28 -6.86 15.58
C TYR A 89 -5.72 -5.44 15.17
N LYS A 90 -6.33 -5.22 13.99
CA LYS A 90 -6.73 -3.87 13.52
C LYS A 90 -7.68 -3.09 14.43
N LYS A 91 -8.39 -3.77 15.36
CA LYS A 91 -9.27 -3.13 16.35
C LYS A 91 -8.53 -2.66 17.60
N GLN A 92 -7.33 -3.18 17.85
CA GLN A 92 -6.57 -3.00 19.09
C GLN A 92 -5.25 -2.24 18.87
N CYS A 93 -4.69 -2.34 17.67
CA CYS A 93 -3.40 -1.75 17.32
C CYS A 93 -3.57 -0.68 16.24
N SER A 94 -2.78 0.38 16.35
CA SER A 94 -2.55 1.36 15.28
C SER A 94 -1.80 0.73 14.11
N ALA A 95 -1.86 1.38 12.94
CA ALA A 95 -1.11 0.94 11.75
C ALA A 95 0.41 0.84 12.02
N ILE A 96 0.97 1.78 12.80
CA ILE A 96 2.39 1.75 13.17
C ILE A 96 2.71 0.54 14.04
N GLU A 97 1.86 0.18 15.00
CA GLU A 97 2.07 -1.00 15.83
C GLU A 97 2.01 -2.30 15.01
N LEU A 98 1.06 -2.41 14.08
CA LEU A 98 0.99 -3.54 13.15
C LEU A 98 2.27 -3.66 12.30
N LEU A 99 2.79 -2.53 11.78
CA LEU A 99 4.06 -2.51 11.07
C LEU A 99 5.24 -2.92 11.99
N LYS A 100 5.25 -2.45 13.24
CA LYS A 100 6.28 -2.85 14.20
C LYS A 100 6.25 -4.36 14.49
N MET A 101 5.06 -4.94 14.60
CA MET A 101 4.86 -6.38 14.75
C MET A 101 5.35 -7.14 13.51
N LEU A 102 5.01 -6.66 12.30
CA LEU A 102 5.49 -7.25 11.04
C LEU A 102 7.02 -7.30 10.99
N LEU A 103 7.68 -6.20 11.34
CA LEU A 103 9.14 -6.11 11.36
C LEU A 103 9.75 -7.15 12.31
N LYS A 104 9.18 -7.32 13.50
CA LYS A 104 9.58 -8.40 14.43
C LYS A 104 9.41 -9.78 13.80
N THR A 105 8.26 -10.05 13.17
CA THR A 105 7.97 -11.35 12.52
C THR A 105 8.94 -11.69 11.39
N VAL A 106 9.45 -10.70 10.66
CA VAL A 106 10.41 -10.93 9.57
C VAL A 106 11.88 -10.89 10.02
N GLY A 107 12.13 -10.75 11.32
CA GLY A 107 13.46 -10.87 11.95
C GLY A 107 14.14 -9.55 12.32
N PHE A 108 13.50 -8.39 12.12
CA PHE A 108 14.07 -7.12 12.58
C PHE A 108 13.84 -6.94 14.07
N ARG A 109 14.92 -6.64 14.79
CA ARG A 109 14.87 -6.19 16.18
C ARG A 109 15.16 -4.69 16.17
N TYR A 110 14.34 -3.92 16.89
CA TYR A 110 14.71 -2.54 17.22
C TYR A 110 15.94 -2.63 18.12
N VAL A 111 17.03 -2.01 17.68
CA VAL A 111 18.18 -1.70 18.55
C VAL A 111 17.80 -0.48 19.38
#